data_AF-A0A7C5J2B8-F1
#
_entry.id   AF-A0A7C5J2B8-F1
#
_cell.length_a   1.000
_cell.length_b   1.000
_cell.length_c   1.000
_cell.angle_alpha   90.00
_cell.angle_beta   90.00
_cell.angle_gamma   90.00
#
_symmetry.space_group_name_H-M   'P 1'
#
loop_
_entity.id
_entity.type
_entity.pdbx_description
1 polymer ?
#
loop_
_entity_poly.entity_id
_entity_poly.type
_entity_poly.pdbx_seq_one_letter_code
_entity_poly.pdbx_strand_id
1 'polypeptide(L)'
;MSDAVLDLSTLGLDEGGHLLLRRAMRQIEVGQRVGVRGSDDNLRVHLRGFCRSEGHDVIWPEGEGPVVAYVVRGSAESGRWRGALTAGHPDRARPDAVADAPPPTWGLAARGATVEAGGPPFDFRLDRKVEIWADEAARLYEQAAAAQWDPATAIDWDAPFDLPPEVEDAVVQVMTYLIENETAALLVPARFLAQIHPHFREVMQLL
;
A
#
# COMPACT_ATOMS: atom_id res chain seq x y z
N MET A 1 16.96 -30.10 -22.00
CA MET A 1 16.14 -29.05 -21.36
C MET A 1 16.30 -27.79 -22.19
N SER A 2 15.25 -27.34 -22.87
CA SER A 2 15.29 -26.08 -23.63
C SER A 2 15.27 -24.93 -22.62
N ASP A 3 16.30 -24.11 -22.60
CA ASP A 3 16.27 -22.87 -21.83
C ASP A 3 15.19 -21.96 -22.43
N ALA A 4 14.26 -21.48 -21.60
CA ALA A 4 13.28 -20.50 -22.04
C ALA A 4 14.02 -19.21 -22.45
N VAL A 5 13.64 -18.61 -23.58
CA VAL A 5 14.25 -17.38 -24.07
C VAL A 5 13.24 -16.25 -23.99
N LEU A 6 13.62 -15.16 -23.32
CA LEU A 6 12.90 -13.90 -23.27
C LEU A 6 13.57 -12.92 -24.23
N ASP A 7 12.81 -12.40 -25.19
CA ASP A 7 13.24 -11.35 -26.09
C ASP A 7 12.64 -10.00 -25.65
N LEU A 8 13.50 -9.06 -25.27
CA LEU A 8 13.13 -7.71 -24.88
C LEU A 8 13.10 -6.76 -26.10
N SER A 9 13.55 -7.18 -27.28
CA SER A 9 13.70 -6.31 -28.45
C SER A 9 14.46 -5.03 -28.06
N THR A 10 13.88 -3.85 -28.30
CA THR A 10 14.48 -2.55 -27.93
C THR A 10 14.13 -2.08 -26.52
N LEU A 11 13.34 -2.83 -25.74
CA LEU A 11 12.86 -2.38 -24.43
C LEU A 11 13.95 -2.50 -23.38
N GLY A 12 14.46 -1.36 -22.93
CA GLY A 12 15.40 -1.26 -21.81
C GLY A 12 14.80 -1.79 -20.51
N LEU A 13 15.66 -2.29 -19.61
CA LEU A 13 15.22 -2.73 -18.29
C LEU A 13 14.72 -1.55 -17.43
N ASP A 14 15.26 -0.37 -17.62
CA ASP A 14 14.87 0.91 -17.02
C ASP A 14 13.53 1.45 -17.57
N GLU A 15 13.11 1.02 -18.75
CA GLU A 15 11.82 1.36 -19.37
C GLU A 15 10.72 0.32 -19.12
N GLY A 16 10.97 -0.65 -18.23
CA GLY A 16 9.99 -1.65 -17.83
C GLY A 16 10.26 -3.07 -18.33
N GLY A 17 11.34 -3.30 -19.10
CA GLY A 17 11.76 -4.65 -19.49
C GLY A 17 11.99 -5.59 -18.31
N HIS A 18 12.35 -5.04 -17.14
CA HIS A 18 12.53 -5.81 -15.90
C HIS A 18 11.25 -6.50 -15.43
N LEU A 19 10.06 -5.99 -15.77
CA LEU A 19 8.78 -6.63 -15.44
C LEU A 19 8.57 -7.91 -16.24
N LEU A 20 8.96 -7.92 -17.52
CA LEU A 20 8.91 -9.11 -18.37
C LEU A 20 9.88 -10.17 -17.87
N LEU A 21 11.09 -9.74 -17.47
CA LEU A 21 12.07 -10.63 -16.87
C LEU A 21 11.55 -11.21 -15.55
N ARG A 22 11.03 -10.41 -14.61
CA ARG A 22 10.41 -10.92 -13.37
C ARG A 22 9.30 -11.93 -13.65
N ARG A 23 8.43 -11.66 -14.62
CA ARG A 23 7.36 -12.60 -15.02
C ARG A 23 7.94 -13.92 -15.52
N ALA A 24 8.95 -13.88 -16.39
CA ALA A 24 9.61 -15.08 -16.90
C ALA A 24 10.30 -15.87 -15.77
N MET A 25 10.99 -15.18 -14.86
CA MET A 25 11.64 -15.79 -13.69
C MET A 25 10.64 -16.48 -12.76
N ARG A 26 9.43 -15.93 -12.58
CA ARG A 26 8.37 -16.56 -11.75
C ARG A 26 7.86 -17.89 -12.31
N GLN A 27 8.03 -18.13 -13.62
CA GLN A 27 7.53 -19.33 -14.30
C GLN A 27 8.51 -20.51 -14.28
N ILE A 28 9.75 -20.32 -13.83
CA ILE A 28 10.80 -21.36 -13.79
C ILE A 28 11.19 -21.69 -12.35
N GLU A 29 11.71 -22.88 -12.08
CA GLU A 29 12.12 -23.28 -10.72
C GLU A 29 13.46 -22.64 -10.30
N VAL A 30 13.74 -22.61 -9.00
CA VAL A 30 15.06 -22.17 -8.48
C VAL A 30 16.16 -23.05 -9.09
N GLY A 31 17.22 -22.42 -9.60
CA GLY A 31 18.33 -23.08 -10.31
C GLY A 31 18.11 -23.23 -11.82
N GLN A 32 16.88 -23.04 -12.34
CA GLN A 32 16.63 -22.95 -13.78
C GLN A 32 17.03 -21.57 -14.33
N ARG A 33 17.15 -21.46 -15.66
CA ARG A 33 17.63 -20.24 -16.32
C ARG A 33 16.75 -19.79 -17.48
N VAL A 34 16.73 -18.47 -17.69
CA VAL A 34 16.12 -17.80 -18.85
C VAL A 34 17.21 -17.11 -19.65
N GLY A 35 17.28 -17.38 -20.96
CA GLY A 35 18.12 -16.62 -21.88
C GLY A 35 17.47 -15.28 -22.22
N VAL A 36 18.20 -14.17 -22.07
CA VAL A 36 17.70 -12.82 -22.37
C VAL A 36 18.29 -12.34 -23.69
N ARG A 37 17.43 -11.88 -24.60
CA ARG A 37 17.78 -11.17 -25.83
C ARG A 37 17.30 -9.73 -25.76
N GLY A 38 18.00 -8.85 -26.46
CA GLY A 38 17.60 -7.46 -26.61
C GLY A 38 18.72 -6.66 -27.28
N SER A 39 18.36 -5.51 -27.81
CA SER A 39 19.25 -4.62 -28.56
C SER A 39 19.53 -3.30 -27.83
N ASP A 40 19.07 -3.15 -26.59
CA ASP A 40 19.39 -1.98 -25.77
C ASP A 40 20.87 -1.98 -25.35
N ASP A 41 21.55 -0.86 -25.55
CA ASP A 41 23.00 -0.72 -25.31
C ASP A 41 23.38 -0.88 -23.82
N ASN A 42 22.45 -0.55 -22.91
CA ASN A 42 22.66 -0.63 -21.47
C ASN A 42 22.21 -1.97 -20.87
N LEU A 43 21.64 -2.88 -21.69
CA LEU A 43 21.03 -4.13 -21.23
C LEU A 43 21.96 -4.96 -20.35
N ARG A 44 23.25 -5.08 -20.70
CA ARG A 44 24.23 -5.84 -19.90
C ARG A 44 24.45 -5.22 -18.52
N VAL A 45 24.54 -3.90 -18.43
CA VAL A 45 24.76 -3.18 -17.18
C VAL A 45 23.51 -3.29 -16.31
N HIS A 46 22.34 -3.02 -16.88
CA HIS A 46 21.07 -3.09 -16.18
C HIS A 46 20.74 -4.52 -15.71
N LEU A 47 21.03 -5.56 -16.52
CA LEU A 47 20.82 -6.96 -16.14
C LEU A 47 21.65 -7.32 -14.91
N ARG A 48 22.91 -6.89 -14.84
CA ARG A 48 23.76 -7.16 -13.68
C ARG A 48 23.21 -6.52 -12.41
N GLY A 49 22.77 -5.26 -12.51
CA GLY A 49 22.14 -4.55 -11.39
C GLY A 49 20.86 -5.25 -10.91
N PHE A 50 19.97 -5.57 -11.86
CA PHE A 50 18.72 -6.26 -11.61
C PHE A 50 18.92 -7.65 -10.97
N CYS A 51 19.82 -8.48 -11.51
CA CYS A 51 20.06 -9.81 -10.97
C CYS A 51 20.57 -9.73 -9.52
N ARG A 52 21.48 -8.80 -9.22
CA ARG A 52 21.95 -8.59 -7.85
C ARG A 52 20.83 -8.16 -6.91
N SER A 53 19.96 -7.22 -7.31
CA SER A 53 18.88 -6.73 -6.45
C SER A 53 17.80 -7.79 -6.18
N GLU A 54 17.56 -8.69 -7.14
CA GLU A 54 16.55 -9.75 -7.01
C GLU A 54 17.14 -11.08 -6.48
N GLY A 55 18.46 -11.13 -6.25
CA GLY A 55 19.16 -12.33 -5.81
C GLY A 55 19.17 -13.45 -6.84
N HIS A 56 19.38 -13.11 -8.11
CA HIS A 56 19.59 -14.02 -9.24
C HIS A 56 21.06 -14.02 -9.67
N ASP A 57 21.51 -15.13 -10.27
CA ASP A 57 22.83 -15.20 -10.90
C ASP A 57 22.73 -14.88 -12.39
N VAL A 58 23.82 -14.39 -12.97
CA VAL A 58 23.90 -14.09 -14.40
C VAL A 58 25.12 -14.75 -15.01
N ILE A 59 24.90 -15.50 -16.09
CA ILE A 59 25.92 -16.17 -16.89
C ILE A 59 26.03 -15.44 -18.22
N TRP A 60 27.23 -14.97 -18.53
CA TRP A 60 27.53 -14.31 -19.81
C TRP A 60 28.06 -15.37 -20.77
N PRO A 61 27.34 -15.71 -21.87
CA PRO A 61 27.83 -16.67 -22.84
C PRO A 61 29.11 -16.17 -23.52
N GLU A 62 30.02 -17.09 -23.82
CA GLU A 62 31.21 -16.81 -24.63
C GLU A 62 30.82 -16.88 -26.11
N GLY A 63 31.18 -15.84 -26.88
CA GLY A 63 30.92 -15.75 -28.32
C GLY A 63 29.71 -14.88 -28.72
N GLU A 64 29.59 -14.60 -30.01
CA GLU A 64 28.48 -13.86 -30.59
C GLU A 64 27.28 -14.80 -30.84
N GLY A 65 26.22 -14.60 -30.06
CA GLY A 65 24.97 -15.32 -30.18
C GLY A 65 23.78 -14.41 -29.88
N PRO A 66 22.55 -14.82 -30.23
CA PRO A 66 21.38 -13.97 -30.07
C PRO A 66 20.98 -13.75 -28.60
N VAL A 67 21.55 -14.51 -27.66
CA VAL A 67 21.31 -14.39 -26.21
C VAL A 67 22.44 -13.59 -25.58
N VAL A 68 22.09 -12.46 -24.96
CA VAL A 68 23.04 -11.54 -24.32
C VAL A 68 23.52 -12.07 -22.97
N ALA A 69 22.64 -12.74 -22.22
CA ALA A 69 22.92 -13.36 -20.93
C ALA A 69 21.93 -14.47 -20.59
N TYR A 70 22.33 -15.41 -19.75
CA TYR A 70 21.42 -16.34 -19.09
C TYR A 70 21.24 -15.93 -17.63
N VAL A 71 20.01 -15.66 -17.21
CA VAL A 71 19.66 -15.32 -15.83
C VAL A 71 19.20 -16.60 -15.12
N VAL A 72 19.86 -16.96 -14.03
CA VAL A 72 19.55 -18.15 -13.23
C VAL A 72 18.71 -17.75 -12.03
N ARG A 73 17.57 -18.43 -11.81
CA ARG A 73 16.66 -18.12 -10.70
C ARG A 73 17.33 -18.49 -9.39
N GLY A 74 17.73 -17.48 -8.61
CA GLY A 74 18.16 -17.69 -7.23
C GLY A 74 16.98 -17.86 -6.26
N SER A 75 17.28 -18.24 -5.02
CA SER A 75 16.29 -18.57 -4.00
C SER A 75 15.82 -17.38 -3.15
N ALA A 76 16.31 -16.17 -3.42
CA ALA A 76 16.08 -15.00 -2.57
C ALA A 76 14.59 -14.65 -2.41
N GLU A 77 13.83 -14.57 -3.52
CA GLU A 77 12.38 -14.31 -3.49
C GLU A 77 11.62 -15.39 -2.69
N SER A 78 11.90 -16.67 -2.93
CA SER A 78 11.29 -17.78 -2.19
C SER A 78 11.66 -17.80 -0.71
N GLY A 79 12.89 -17.38 -0.38
CA GLY A 79 13.36 -17.22 1.00
C GLY A 79 12.63 -16.09 1.73
N ARG A 80 12.45 -14.95 1.06
CA ARG A 80 11.75 -13.77 1.59
C ARG A 80 10.32 -14.07 2.01
N TRP A 81 9.58 -14.81 1.18
CA TRP A 81 8.18 -15.14 1.46
C TRP A 81 8.00 -16.41 2.30
N ARG A 82 9.10 -17.02 2.78
CA ARG A 82 9.02 -18.23 3.58
C ARG A 82 8.37 -17.91 4.93
N GLY A 83 7.24 -18.56 5.21
CA GLY A 83 6.47 -18.32 6.43
C GLY A 83 5.73 -16.99 6.46
N ALA A 84 5.67 -16.27 5.33
CA ALA A 84 4.90 -15.04 5.21
C ALA A 84 3.40 -15.33 5.49
N LEU A 85 2.74 -14.36 6.11
CA LEU A 85 1.34 -14.44 6.51
C LEU A 85 0.50 -13.55 5.61
N THR A 86 -0.77 -13.88 5.41
CA THR A 86 -1.73 -12.97 4.78
C THR A 86 -2.48 -12.22 5.87
N ALA A 87 -2.50 -10.89 5.79
CA ALA A 87 -3.18 -10.02 6.76
C ALA A 87 -4.71 -10.04 6.55
N GLY A 88 -5.41 -11.08 6.99
CA GLY A 88 -6.85 -11.25 6.78
C GLY A 88 -7.28 -11.19 5.30
N HIS A 89 -8.51 -10.77 5.02
CA HIS A 89 -9.06 -10.73 3.67
C HIS A 89 -9.46 -9.30 3.23
N PRO A 90 -9.14 -8.87 2.00
CA PRO A 90 -9.40 -7.49 1.57
C PRO A 90 -10.90 -7.14 1.59
N ASP A 91 -11.75 -8.07 1.14
CA ASP A 91 -13.20 -7.96 1.26
C ASP A 91 -13.65 -8.32 2.68
N ARG A 92 -14.17 -7.31 3.42
CA ARG A 92 -14.64 -7.42 4.80
C ARG A 92 -15.93 -8.24 4.95
N ALA A 93 -16.70 -8.39 3.87
CA ALA A 93 -17.98 -9.11 3.91
C ALA A 93 -17.77 -10.63 3.96
N ARG A 94 -16.56 -11.10 3.70
CA ARG A 94 -16.25 -12.52 3.86
C ARG A 94 -16.25 -12.93 5.34
N PRO A 95 -16.68 -14.16 5.63
CA PRO A 95 -16.48 -14.75 6.95
C PRO A 95 -15.01 -14.64 7.36
N ASP A 96 -14.78 -14.25 8.61
CA ASP A 96 -13.45 -14.13 9.22
C ASP A 96 -12.48 -13.15 8.54
N ALA A 97 -12.96 -12.28 7.64
CA ALA A 97 -12.13 -11.27 6.99
C ALA A 97 -11.52 -10.27 7.99
N VAL A 98 -12.35 -9.85 8.96
CA VAL A 98 -11.95 -8.99 10.07
C VAL A 98 -11.68 -9.90 11.27
N ALA A 99 -10.40 -9.97 11.65
CA ALA A 99 -9.91 -10.87 12.67
C ALA A 99 -10.32 -10.32 14.04
N ASP A 100 -10.70 -11.21 14.95
CA ASP A 100 -11.06 -10.81 16.32
C ASP A 100 -9.88 -10.23 17.09
N ALA A 101 -8.67 -10.67 16.73
CA ALA A 101 -7.39 -10.23 17.27
C ALA A 101 -6.31 -10.33 16.19
N PRO A 102 -6.14 -9.31 15.32
CA PRO A 102 -5.06 -9.28 14.34
C PRO A 102 -3.68 -9.48 14.99
N PRO A 103 -2.82 -10.34 14.44
CA PRO A 103 -1.45 -10.49 14.89
C PRO A 103 -0.68 -9.16 14.87
N PRO A 104 0.04 -8.79 15.95
CA PRO A 104 0.79 -7.52 16.01
C PRO A 104 1.92 -7.46 14.97
N THR A 105 2.36 -8.60 14.45
CA THR A 105 3.35 -8.70 13.37
C THR A 105 2.81 -8.29 12.01
N TRP A 106 1.49 -8.13 11.84
CA TRP A 106 0.93 -7.53 10.63
C TRP A 106 1.24 -6.03 10.54
N GLY A 107 1.43 -5.36 11.68
CA GLY A 107 1.80 -3.95 11.73
C GLY A 107 0.87 -3.07 10.91
N LEU A 108 1.45 -2.31 9.97
CA LEU A 108 0.74 -1.40 9.08
C LEU A 108 0.27 -2.04 7.77
N ALA A 109 0.36 -3.36 7.63
CA ALA A 109 -0.05 -4.04 6.41
C ALA A 109 -1.54 -3.83 6.14
N ALA A 110 -1.86 -3.45 4.91
CA ALA A 110 -3.24 -3.39 4.46
C ALA A 110 -3.87 -4.79 4.51
N ARG A 111 -5.14 -4.85 4.88
CA ARG A 111 -5.88 -6.11 4.91
C ARG A 111 -5.89 -6.77 3.52
N GLY A 112 -5.48 -8.03 3.46
CA GLY A 112 -5.25 -8.80 2.23
C GLY A 112 -3.80 -8.82 1.74
N ALA A 113 -2.90 -8.01 2.33
CA ALA A 113 -1.49 -7.99 1.95
C ALA A 113 -0.74 -9.21 2.50
N THR A 114 0.33 -9.58 1.79
CA THR A 114 1.32 -10.56 2.26
C THR A 114 2.35 -9.87 3.16
N VAL A 115 2.49 -10.35 4.38
CA VAL A 115 3.40 -9.84 5.40
C VAL A 115 4.56 -10.80 5.55
N GLU A 116 5.78 -10.29 5.38
CA GLU A 116 7.02 -11.05 5.55
C GLU A 116 7.14 -11.58 7.00
N ALA A 117 7.65 -12.81 7.14
CA ALA A 117 7.88 -13.40 8.45
C ALA A 117 9.05 -12.71 9.18
N GLY A 118 9.00 -12.70 10.52
CA GLY A 118 10.13 -12.22 11.34
C GLY A 118 10.17 -10.70 11.55
N GLY A 119 9.17 -9.95 11.07
CA GLY A 119 8.98 -8.56 11.46
C GLY A 119 8.71 -8.42 12.97
N PRO A 120 9.16 -7.32 13.62
CA PRO A 120 8.86 -7.09 15.03
C PRO A 120 7.35 -6.88 15.23
N PRO A 121 6.80 -7.27 16.40
CA PRO A 121 5.43 -6.95 16.73
C PRO A 121 5.27 -5.43 16.93
N PHE A 122 4.16 -4.89 16.45
CA PHE A 122 3.73 -3.52 16.75
C PHE A 122 2.82 -3.53 17.99
N ASP A 123 2.93 -2.47 18.79
CA ASP A 123 2.07 -2.28 19.96
C ASP A 123 0.94 -1.31 19.60
N PHE A 124 -0.28 -1.84 19.54
CA PHE A 124 -1.51 -1.08 19.38
C PHE A 124 -2.38 -1.34 20.59
N ARG A 125 -2.86 -0.27 21.25
CA ARG A 125 -3.69 -0.40 22.44
C ARG A 125 -5.08 -0.98 22.14
N LEU A 126 -5.61 -0.72 20.95
CA LEU A 126 -6.91 -1.20 20.49
C LEU A 126 -6.68 -2.20 19.36
N ASP A 127 -6.42 -3.44 19.75
CA ASP A 127 -6.10 -4.55 18.86
C ASP A 127 -7.16 -5.66 18.87
N ARG A 128 -8.27 -5.49 19.60
CA ARG A 128 -9.38 -6.45 19.62
C ARG A 128 -10.60 -5.92 18.88
N LYS A 129 -11.20 -6.76 18.05
CA LYS A 129 -12.42 -6.43 17.30
C LYS A 129 -13.56 -6.01 18.22
N VAL A 130 -13.73 -6.71 19.34
CA VAL A 130 -14.79 -6.42 20.33
C VAL A 130 -14.68 -5.03 20.96
N GLU A 131 -13.50 -4.40 20.94
CA GLU A 131 -13.27 -3.09 21.55
C GLU A 131 -13.60 -1.94 20.60
N ILE A 132 -13.44 -2.14 19.30
CA ILE A 132 -13.39 -1.04 18.33
C ILE A 132 -14.27 -1.22 17.10
N TRP A 133 -14.61 -2.44 16.73
CA TRP A 133 -15.29 -2.72 15.47
C TRP A 133 -16.76 -2.28 15.49
N ALA A 134 -17.17 -1.61 14.42
CA ALA A 134 -18.55 -1.28 14.15
C ALA A 134 -18.90 -1.65 12.70
N ASP A 135 -19.89 -2.51 12.51
CA ASP A 135 -20.31 -2.96 11.17
C ASP A 135 -20.79 -1.80 10.29
N GLU A 136 -21.33 -0.76 10.93
CA GLU A 136 -21.87 0.42 10.27
C GLU A 136 -20.79 1.44 9.85
N ALA A 137 -19.55 1.30 10.34
CA ALA A 137 -18.51 2.31 10.19
C ALA A 137 -18.29 2.71 8.73
N ALA A 138 -18.26 1.72 7.85
CA ALA A 138 -18.04 1.97 6.45
C ALA A 138 -19.25 2.53 5.70
N ARG A 139 -20.48 2.19 6.10
CA ARG A 139 -21.67 2.84 5.52
C ARG A 139 -21.69 4.32 5.89
N LEU A 140 -21.34 4.66 7.13
CA LEU A 140 -21.24 6.04 7.57
C LEU A 140 -20.12 6.79 6.83
N TYR A 141 -18.98 6.14 6.59
CA TYR A 141 -17.91 6.71 5.77
C TYR A 141 -18.38 7.00 4.34
N GLU A 142 -19.03 6.04 3.69
CA GLU A 142 -19.59 6.20 2.34
C GLU A 142 -20.62 7.33 2.29
N GLN A 143 -21.47 7.43 3.31
CA GLN A 143 -22.43 8.53 3.45
C GLN A 143 -21.75 9.89 3.62
N ALA A 144 -20.72 9.98 4.46
CA ALA A 144 -19.96 11.21 4.68
C ALA A 144 -19.20 11.65 3.42
N ALA A 145 -18.57 10.71 2.71
CA ALA A 145 -17.90 10.96 1.45
C ALA A 145 -18.88 11.46 0.37
N ALA A 146 -20.06 10.86 0.28
CA ALA A 146 -21.11 11.29 -0.66
C ALA A 146 -21.70 12.68 -0.32
N ALA A 147 -21.59 13.11 0.95
CA ALA A 147 -22.08 14.40 1.42
C ALA A 147 -21.01 15.51 1.45
N GLN A 148 -19.81 15.27 0.92
CA GLN A 148 -18.78 16.30 0.85
C GLN A 148 -19.21 17.48 -0.03
N TRP A 149 -18.88 18.69 0.44
CA TRP A 149 -19.16 19.95 -0.25
C TRP A 149 -17.96 20.89 -0.10
N ASP A 150 -17.81 21.81 -1.06
CA ASP A 150 -16.74 22.80 -1.05
C ASP A 150 -17.27 24.15 -0.55
N PRO A 151 -16.83 24.63 0.63
CA PRO A 151 -17.29 25.90 1.17
C PRO A 151 -16.91 27.11 0.32
N ALA A 152 -15.87 27.03 -0.51
CA ALA A 152 -15.48 28.12 -1.39
C ALA A 152 -16.48 28.33 -2.55
N THR A 153 -17.29 27.32 -2.87
CA THR A 153 -18.27 27.39 -3.97
C THR A 153 -19.71 27.33 -3.51
N ALA A 154 -19.97 26.72 -2.35
CA ALA A 154 -21.32 26.56 -1.81
C ALA A 154 -21.82 27.77 -1.01
N ILE A 155 -20.92 28.61 -0.51
CA ILE A 155 -21.24 29.80 0.29
C ILE A 155 -20.72 31.04 -0.43
N ASP A 156 -21.59 32.03 -0.60
CA ASP A 156 -21.21 33.37 -1.02
C ASP A 156 -20.68 34.15 0.19
N TRP A 157 -19.37 34.08 0.41
CA TRP A 157 -18.71 34.74 1.55
C TRP A 157 -18.68 36.27 1.45
N ASP A 158 -18.87 36.83 0.25
CA ASP A 158 -18.88 38.27 0.00
C ASP A 158 -20.32 38.85 0.03
N ALA A 159 -21.33 38.02 0.28
CA ALA A 159 -22.72 38.44 0.37
C ALA A 159 -22.88 39.54 1.44
N PRO A 160 -23.42 40.72 1.09
CA PRO A 160 -23.57 41.80 2.05
C PRO A 160 -24.65 41.46 3.08
N PHE A 161 -24.36 41.70 4.35
CA PHE A 161 -25.31 41.58 5.45
C PHE A 161 -25.04 42.67 6.50
N ASP A 162 -26.02 42.91 7.37
CA ASP A 162 -25.94 43.85 8.48
C ASP A 162 -26.51 43.19 9.74
N LEU A 163 -25.87 43.39 10.89
CA LEU A 163 -26.30 42.85 12.18
C LEU A 163 -26.32 43.98 13.22
N PRO A 164 -27.33 44.01 14.12
CA PRO A 164 -27.24 44.85 15.31
C PRO A 164 -25.96 44.54 16.10
N PRO A 165 -25.27 45.54 16.67
CA PRO A 165 -23.99 45.32 17.35
C PRO A 165 -24.03 44.23 18.43
N GLU A 166 -25.10 44.18 19.22
CA GLU A 166 -25.27 43.18 20.27
C GLU A 166 -25.44 41.74 19.72
N VAL A 167 -25.95 41.59 18.49
CA VAL A 167 -26.08 40.30 17.82
C VAL A 167 -24.75 39.88 17.22
N GLU A 168 -24.01 40.83 16.61
CA GLU A 168 -22.66 40.58 16.10
C GLU A 168 -21.74 40.06 17.21
N ASP A 169 -21.71 40.74 18.37
CA ASP A 169 -20.92 40.32 19.53
C ASP A 169 -21.27 38.89 19.97
N ALA A 170 -22.57 38.56 20.01
CA ALA A 170 -23.03 37.22 20.38
C ALA A 170 -22.61 36.16 19.34
N VAL A 171 -22.71 36.46 18.04
CA VAL A 171 -22.29 35.55 16.96
C VAL A 171 -20.78 35.32 17.01
N VAL A 172 -19.98 36.37 17.17
CA VAL A 172 -18.51 36.26 17.29
C VAL A 172 -18.13 35.37 18.47
N GLN A 173 -18.79 35.53 19.61
CA GLN A 173 -18.54 34.69 20.79
C GLN A 173 -18.87 33.21 20.52
N VAL A 174 -20.01 32.93 19.88
CA VAL A 174 -20.40 31.55 19.52
C VAL A 174 -19.44 30.96 18.50
N MET A 175 -19.08 31.69 17.45
CA MET A 175 -18.16 31.22 16.41
C MET A 175 -16.76 30.95 16.96
N THR A 176 -16.30 31.77 17.91
CA THR A 176 -15.02 31.55 18.61
C THR A 176 -15.05 30.25 19.39
N TYR A 177 -16.13 29.99 20.14
CA TYR A 177 -16.31 28.73 20.86
C TYR A 177 -16.41 27.52 19.91
N LEU A 178 -17.07 27.66 18.75
CA LEU A 178 -17.15 26.59 17.76
C LEU A 178 -15.77 26.25 17.20
N ILE A 179 -14.93 27.24 16.85
CA ILE A 179 -13.56 27.00 16.37
C ILE A 179 -12.70 26.29 17.44
N GLU A 180 -12.85 26.67 18.70
CA GLU A 180 -12.19 25.97 19.81
C GLU A 180 -12.62 24.50 19.86
N ASN A 181 -13.92 24.22 19.73
CA ASN A 181 -14.46 22.86 19.71
C ASN A 181 -13.97 22.05 18.51
N GLU A 182 -13.92 22.65 17.31
CA GLU A 182 -13.41 22.01 16.09
C GLU A 182 -11.93 21.60 16.24
N THR A 183 -11.13 22.39 16.97
CA THR A 183 -9.74 22.01 17.27
C THR A 183 -9.68 20.74 18.13
N ALA A 184 -10.57 20.60 19.11
CA ALA A 184 -10.69 19.37 19.89
C ALA A 184 -11.21 18.20 19.05
N ALA A 185 -12.18 18.46 18.16
CA ALA A 185 -12.74 17.49 17.23
C ALA A 185 -11.69 16.97 16.24
N LEU A 186 -10.63 17.74 15.94
CA LEU A 186 -9.50 17.26 15.15
C LEU A 186 -8.50 16.45 15.98
N LEU A 187 -8.10 16.96 17.16
CA LEU A 187 -7.00 16.38 17.94
C LEU A 187 -7.36 15.08 18.65
N VAL A 188 -8.59 14.96 19.15
CA VAL A 188 -9.02 13.79 19.93
C VAL A 188 -9.08 12.54 19.04
N PRO A 189 -9.76 12.56 17.86
CA PRO A 189 -9.74 11.42 16.94
C PRO A 189 -8.34 11.09 16.44
N ALA A 190 -7.50 12.09 16.09
CA ALA A 190 -6.14 11.82 15.63
C ALA A 190 -5.30 11.02 16.65
N ARG A 191 -5.40 11.36 17.94
CA ARG A 191 -4.74 10.61 19.02
C ARG A 191 -5.35 9.23 19.23
N PHE A 192 -6.64 9.08 19.00
CA PHE A 192 -7.33 7.81 19.10
C PHE A 192 -6.96 6.87 17.95
N LEU A 193 -6.91 7.37 16.71
CA LEU A 193 -6.49 6.65 15.50
C LEU A 193 -5.11 5.99 15.67
N ALA A 194 -4.16 6.70 16.28
CA ALA A 194 -2.81 6.18 16.53
C ALA A 194 -2.77 4.96 17.46
N GLN A 195 -3.86 4.65 18.18
CA GLN A 195 -3.96 3.53 19.11
C GLN A 195 -4.60 2.29 18.47
N ILE A 196 -5.24 2.42 17.30
CA ILE A 196 -6.02 1.36 16.64
C ILE A 196 -5.12 0.53 15.73
N HIS A 197 -5.24 -0.81 15.83
CA HIS A 197 -4.59 -1.69 14.87
C HIS A 197 -5.15 -1.44 13.46
N PRO A 198 -4.31 -1.21 12.42
CA PRO A 198 -4.73 -0.92 11.05
C PRO A 198 -5.61 -1.97 10.36
N HIS A 199 -5.81 -3.13 11.00
CA HIS A 199 -6.73 -4.15 10.51
C HIS A 199 -8.18 -3.68 10.52
N PHE A 200 -8.52 -2.79 11.46
CA PHE A 200 -9.84 -2.17 11.63
C PHE A 200 -9.97 -0.86 10.83
N ARG A 201 -9.44 -0.84 9.61
CA ARG A 201 -9.35 0.35 8.75
C ARG A 201 -10.68 1.09 8.54
N GLU A 202 -11.81 0.39 8.53
CA GLU A 202 -13.13 1.01 8.33
C GLU A 202 -13.46 2.02 9.43
N VAL A 203 -13.10 1.68 10.67
CA VAL A 203 -13.26 2.59 11.82
C VAL A 203 -12.30 3.76 11.68
N MET A 204 -11.06 3.50 11.27
CA MET A 204 -10.06 4.55 11.05
C MET A 204 -10.41 5.50 9.91
N GLN A 205 -11.12 5.04 8.89
CA GLN A 205 -11.54 5.88 7.77
C GLN A 205 -12.72 6.79 8.13
N LEU A 206 -13.58 6.34 9.05
CA LEU A 206 -14.74 7.10 9.52
C LEU A 206 -14.35 8.24 10.48
N LEU A 207 -13.34 8.02 11.32
CA LEU A 207 -12.86 8.95 12.33
C LEU A 207 -11.89 9.99 11.76
#